data_AF-A0A4Y3WK53-F1
#
_entry.id   AF-A0A4Y3WK53-F1
#
_cell.length_a   1.000
_cell.length_b   1.000
_cell.length_c   1.000
_cell.angle_alpha   90.00
_cell.angle_beta   90.00
_cell.angle_gamma   90.00
#
_symmetry.space_group_name_H-M   'P 1'
#
loop_
_entity.id
_entity.type
_entity.pdbx_description
1 polymer ?
#
loop_
_entity_poly.entity_id
_entity_poly.type
_entity_poly.pdbx_seq_one_letter_code
_entity_poly.pdbx_strand_id
1 'polypeptide(L)' 'MLMGISKRGNQHLRSLLVHGARAVVRTAPNKTDHNNQWVNQLRERRGFNRATVAVANKNARIIWAVLRTGEPCRATF' A
#
# COMPACT_ATOMS: atom_id res chain seq x y z
N MET A 1 -6.43 -14.42 -10.65
CA MET A 1 -6.08 -13.14 -11.32
C MET A 1 -5.58 -12.14 -10.28
N LEU A 2 -4.27 -12.05 -10.08
CA LEU A 2 -3.64 -10.97 -9.32
C LEU A 2 -3.30 -9.88 -10.33
N MET A 3 -4.00 -8.73 -10.27
CA MET A 3 -3.49 -7.48 -10.84
C MET A 3 -2.27 -7.05 -10.01
N GLY A 4 -1.19 -7.81 -10.12
CA GLY A 4 0.11 -7.47 -9.58
C GLY A 4 0.62 -6.27 -10.34
N ILE A 5 1.26 -5.35 -9.61
CA ILE A 5 2.13 -4.32 -10.19
C ILE A 5 2.90 -4.98 -11.33
N SER A 6 2.58 -4.54 -12.55
CA SER A 6 2.85 -5.26 -13.79
C SER A 6 4.28 -5.83 -13.84
N LYS A 7 4.46 -7.06 -14.34
CA LYS A 7 5.79 -7.51 -14.81
C LYS A 7 6.35 -6.58 -15.91
N ARG A 8 5.51 -5.77 -16.55
CA ARG A 8 5.86 -4.73 -17.54
C ARG A 8 6.03 -3.32 -16.93
N GLY A 9 6.06 -3.19 -15.60
CA GLY A 9 6.37 -1.93 -14.91
C GLY A 9 7.81 -1.89 -14.37
N ASN A 10 8.30 -0.70 -14.02
CA ASN A 10 9.67 -0.55 -13.50
C ASN A 10 9.87 -1.33 -12.19
N GLN A 11 10.76 -2.33 -12.21
CA GLN A 11 11.09 -3.17 -11.05
C GLN A 11 11.56 -2.34 -9.85
N HIS A 12 12.30 -1.26 -10.09
CA HIS A 12 12.79 -0.36 -9.05
C HIS A 12 11.64 0.34 -8.33
N LEU A 13 10.65 0.87 -9.06
CA LEU A 13 9.46 1.49 -8.48
C LEU A 13 8.66 0.50 -7.63
N ARG A 14 8.51 -0.75 -8.10
CA ARG A 14 7.84 -1.80 -7.32
C ARG A 14 8.59 -2.09 -6.02
N SER A 15 9.92 -2.17 -6.06
CA SER A 15 10.75 -2.36 -4.87
C SER A 15 10.56 -1.20 -3.89
N LEU A 16 10.65 0.05 -4.35
CA LEU A 16 10.44 1.24 -3.51
C LEU A 16 9.06 1.25 -2.84
N LEU A 17 8.00 0.92 -3.59
CA LEU A 17 6.64 0.83 -3.05
C LEU A 17 6.52 -0.24 -1.97
N VAL A 18 7.17 -1.39 -2.15
CA VAL A 18 7.18 -2.47 -1.15
C VAL A 18 8.00 -2.08 0.08
N HIS A 19 9.13 -1.38 -0.08
CA HIS A 19 9.92 -0.88 1.05
C HIS A 19 9.15 0.16 1.87
N GLY A 20 8.50 1.13 1.20
CA GLY A 20 7.64 2.10 1.86
C GLY A 20 6.47 1.44 2.59
N ALA A 21 5.81 0.48 1.94
CA ALA A 21 4.73 -0.30 2.55
C ALA A 21 5.21 -1.10 3.77
N ARG A 22 6.42 -1.64 3.74
CA ARG A 22 7.00 -2.38 4.88
C ARG A 22 7.16 -1.47 6.10
N ALA A 23 7.59 -0.22 5.90
CA ALA A 23 7.66 0.77 6.98
C ALA A 23 6.27 1.09 7.57
N VAL A 24 5.23 1.18 6.73
CA VAL A 24 3.85 1.35 7.17
C VAL A 24 3.38 0.16 8.01
N VAL A 25 3.51 -1.08 7.51
CA VAL A 25 3.08 -2.28 8.24
C VAL A 25 3.83 -2.47 9.56
N ARG A 26 5.09 -2.04 9.63
CA ARG A 26 5.89 -2.05 10.85
C ARG A 26 5.38 -1.06 11.90
N THR A 27 4.95 0.13 11.47
CA THR A 27 4.51 1.22 12.37
C THR A 27 3.02 1.23 12.67
N ALA A 28 2.22 0.51 11.88
CA ALA A 28 0.76 0.38 12.03
C ALA A 28 0.26 -0.04 13.43
N PRO A 29 0.97 -0.87 14.23
CA PRO A 29 0.50 -1.23 15.58
C PRO A 29 0.42 -0.04 16.54
N ASN A 30 1.26 0.98 16.32
CA ASN A 30 1.38 2.13 17.19
C ASN A 30 0.44 3.27 16.77
N LYS A 31 -0.47 3.02 15.82
CA LYS A 31 -1.36 4.03 15.25
C LYS A 31 -2.80 3.55 15.30
N THR A 32 -3.69 4.43 15.72
CA THR A 32 -5.11 4.12 15.91
C THR A 32 -5.99 4.50 14.71
N ASP A 33 -5.42 5.12 13.67
CA ASP A 33 -6.16 5.54 12.47
C ASP A 33 -6.85 4.36 11.79
N HIS A 34 -8.01 4.60 11.17
CA HIS A 34 -8.80 3.58 10.46
C HIS A 34 -7.98 2.80 9.43
N ASN A 35 -7.09 3.48 8.71
CA ASN A 35 -6.17 2.84 7.75
C ASN A 35 -5.20 1.86 8.42
N ASN A 36 -4.68 2.19 9.60
CA ASN A 36 -3.75 1.36 10.34
C ASN A 36 -4.46 0.16 10.97
N GLN A 37 -5.71 0.33 11.40
CA GLN A 37 -6.56 -0.79 11.83
C GLN A 37 -6.77 -1.81 10.70
N TRP A 38 -7.09 -1.37 9.48
CA TRP A 38 -7.20 -2.26 8.32
C TRP A 38 -5.88 -3.03 8.05
N VAL A 39 -4.73 -2.34 8.15
CA VAL A 39 -3.41 -2.98 7.99
C VAL A 39 -3.16 -4.02 9.08
N ASN A 40 -3.46 -3.71 10.34
CA ASN A 40 -3.28 -4.63 11.47
C ASN A 40 -4.15 -5.88 11.31
N GLN A 41 -5.44 -5.71 10.99
CA GLN A 41 -6.33 -6.84 10.74
C GLN A 41 -5.89 -7.69 9.52
N LEU A 42 -5.36 -7.07 8.48
CA LEU A 42 -4.84 -7.80 7.32
C LEU A 42 -3.57 -8.57 7.67
N ARG A 43 -2.70 -7.98 8.48
CA ARG A 43 -1.49 -8.62 8.99
C ARG A 43 -1.81 -9.82 9.87
N GLU A 44 -2.80 -9.71 10.74
CA GLU A 44 -3.28 -10.84 11.57
C GLU A 44 -3.85 -11.97 10.69
N ARG A 45 -4.68 -11.64 9.71
CA ARG A 45 -5.35 -12.64 8.86
C ARG A 45 -4.44 -13.32 7.83
N ARG A 46 -3.41 -12.63 7.33
CA ARG A 46 -2.64 -13.07 6.16
C ARG A 46 -1.12 -13.04 6.35
N GLY A 47 -0.63 -12.51 7.46
CA GLY A 47 0.80 -12.37 7.76
C GLY A 47 1.44 -11.09 7.19
N PHE A 48 2.64 -10.79 7.71
CA PHE A 48 3.38 -9.55 7.46
C PHE A 48 3.68 -9.28 5.98
N ASN A 49 4.18 -10.28 5.25
CA ASN A 49 4.59 -10.10 3.85
C ASN A 49 3.38 -9.86 2.93
N ARG A 50 2.25 -10.55 3.17
CA ARG A 50 1.03 -10.36 2.39
C ARG A 50 0.39 -8.99 2.68
N ALA A 51 0.38 -8.57 3.94
CA ALA A 51 -0.06 -7.22 4.32
C ALA A 51 0.81 -6.13 3.65
N THR A 52 2.13 -6.32 3.63
CA THR A 52 3.08 -5.40 2.97
C THR A 52 2.76 -5.23 1.48
N VAL A 53 2.55 -6.33 0.76
CA VAL A 53 2.23 -6.28 -0.67
C VAL A 53 0.86 -5.63 -0.92
N ALA A 54 -0.12 -5.89 -0.05
CA ALA A 54 -1.44 -5.28 -0.16
C ALA A 54 -1.40 -3.76 0.06
N VAL A 55 -0.63 -3.28 1.05
CA VAL A 55 -0.41 -1.85 1.28
C VAL A 55 0.29 -1.21 0.08
N ALA A 56 1.33 -1.87 -0.47
CA ALA A 56 2.01 -1.37 -1.67
C ALA A 56 1.05 -1.25 -2.87
N ASN A 57 0.14 -2.21 -3.05
CA ASN A 57 -0.88 -2.17 -4.10
C ASN A 57 -1.89 -1.03 -3.87
N LYS A 58 -2.37 -0.84 -2.64
CA LYS A 58 -3.26 0.28 -2.29
C LYS A 58 -2.60 1.62 -2.63
N ASN A 59 -1.33 1.81 -2.23
CA ASN A 59 -0.57 3.02 -2.52
C ASN A 59 -0.38 3.23 -4.04
N ALA A 60 -0.07 2.16 -4.79
CA ALA A 60 0.06 2.24 -6.25
C ALA A 60 -1.22 2.74 -6.92
N ARG A 61 -2.40 2.27 -6.45
CA ARG A 61 -3.70 2.72 -6.98
C ARG A 61 -3.98 4.19 -6.66
N ILE A 62 -3.62 4.66 -5.47
CA ILE A 62 -3.75 6.07 -5.08
C ILE A 62 -2.84 6.94 -5.96
N ILE A 63 -1.57 6.57 -6.09
CA ILE A 63 -0.60 7.28 -6.95
C ILE A 63 -1.12 7.34 -8.39
N TRP A 64 -1.61 6.23 -8.93
CA TRP A 64 -2.17 6.21 -10.28
C TRP A 64 -3.39 7.11 -10.43
N ALA A 65 -4.30 7.12 -9.45
CA ALA A 65 -5.46 8.00 -9.49
C ALA A 65 -5.03 9.47 -9.51
N VAL A 66 -4.11 9.87 -8.62
CA VAL A 66 -3.55 11.23 -8.56
C VAL A 66 -2.87 11.62 -9.87
N LEU A 67 -2.00 10.75 -10.40
CA LEU A 67 -1.30 11.02 -11.66
C LEU A 67 -2.26 11.14 -12.85
N ARG A 68 -3.38 10.41 -12.82
CA ARG A 68 -4.38 10.45 -13.88
C ARG A 68 -5.27 11.69 -13.80
N THR A 69 -5.64 12.12 -12.59
CA THR A 69 -6.55 13.26 -12.39
C THR A 69 -5.83 14.60 -12.33
N GLY A 70 -4.52 14.62 -12.04
CA GLY A 70 -3.76 15.86 -11.79
C GLY A 70 -4.12 16.53 -10.45
N GLU A 71 -5.29 16.22 -9.89
CA GLU A 71 -5.76 16.69 -8.61
C GLU A 71 -5.01 16.05 -7.42
N PRO A 72 -4.69 16.82 -6.37
CA PRO A 72 -4.08 16.28 -5.16
C PRO A 72 -4.99 15.22 -4.52
N CYS A 73 -4.38 14.19 -3.92
CA CYS A 73 -5.10 13.15 -3.20
C CYS A 73 -5.88 13.77 -2.04
N ARG A 74 -7.18 14.02 -2.24
CA ARG A 74 -8.07 14.47 -1.17
C ARG A 74 -8.32 13.28 -0.25
N ALA A 75 -7.53 13.17 0.81
CA ALA A 75 -7.70 12.13 1.81
C ALA A 75 -8.95 12.44 2.63
N THR A 76 -10.10 11.97 2.16
CA THR A 76 -11.29 11.83 3.00
C THR A 76 -11.05 10.61 3.88
N PHE A 77 -10.56 10.87 5.10
CA PHE A 77 -10.30 9.90 6.14
C PHE A 77 -11.60 9.45 6.80
#